data_AF-A0A8S1C5S0-F1
#
_entry.id   AF-A0A8S1C5S0-F1
#
_cell.length_a   1.000
_cell.length_b   1.000
_cell.length_c   1.000
_cell.angle_alpha   90.00
_cell.angle_beta   90.00
_cell.angle_gamma   90.00
#
_symmetry.space_group_name_H-M   'P 1'
#
loop_
_entity.id
_entity.type
_entity.pdbx_description
1 polymer ?
#
loop_
_entity_poly.entity_id
_entity_poly.type
_entity_poly.pdbx_seq_one_letter_code
_entity_poly.pdbx_strand_id
1 'polypeptide(L)'
;MTRFDSSIRRAEEGVGQTQTGALLLAVCRGKVSEGIDFKDNHARAVITVSIPYPNIKDLNIKLKKEYNDKNQHRQLLPGNQWYEIQAFRAINQALGRCIRHKNDWGAIILLDDRFSEQSKATKSISKWAAKNLTCYSYWIDVEESLTNFVKRMTSNSNAD
;
A
#
# COMPACT_ATOMS: atom_id res chain seq x y z
N MET A 1 17.08 -0.57 9.18
CA MET A 1 17.34 -0.22 7.77
C MET A 1 18.55 -0.93 7.22
N THR A 2 19.71 -0.79 7.87
CA THR A 2 21.02 -1.20 7.34
C THR A 2 21.08 -2.63 6.80
N ARG A 3 20.38 -3.58 7.42
CA ARG A 3 20.29 -4.97 6.93
C ARG A 3 19.44 -5.14 5.67
N PHE A 4 18.34 -4.40 5.54
CA PHE A 4 17.49 -4.40 4.34
C PHE A 4 18.26 -3.80 3.17
N ASP A 5 18.83 -2.61 3.38
CA ASP A 5 19.61 -1.92 2.35
C ASP A 5 20.83 -2.75 1.93
N SER A 6 21.52 -3.40 2.87
CA SER A 6 22.63 -4.29 2.55
C SER A 6 22.20 -5.54 1.77
N SER A 7 21.00 -6.06 2.02
CA SER A 7 20.48 -7.23 1.30
C SER A 7 20.04 -6.86 -0.11
N ILE A 8 19.43 -5.68 -0.30
CA ILE A 8 19.11 -5.16 -1.64
C ILE A 8 20.39 -4.93 -2.44
N ARG A 9 21.39 -4.25 -1.87
CA ARG A 9 22.69 -4.04 -2.55
C ARG A 9 23.37 -5.34 -2.95
N ARG A 10 23.39 -6.34 -2.06
CA ARG A 10 23.97 -7.66 -2.40
C ARG A 10 23.24 -8.37 -3.53
N ALA A 11 21.91 -8.23 -3.58
CA ALA A 11 21.11 -8.77 -4.68
C ALA A 11 21.38 -8.04 -6.01
N GLU A 12 21.59 -6.73 -5.98
CA GLU A 12 21.96 -5.93 -7.16
C GLU A 12 23.40 -6.22 -7.65
N GLU A 13 24.35 -6.38 -6.73
CA GLU A 13 25.76 -6.66 -7.03
C GLU A 13 26.01 -8.11 -7.49
N GLY A 14 24.99 -9.00 -7.40
CA GLY A 14 25.11 -10.40 -7.75
C GLY A 14 26.09 -11.19 -6.87
N VAL A 15 26.46 -10.65 -5.71
CA VAL A 15 27.46 -11.22 -4.80
C VAL A 15 26.81 -12.34 -4.00
N GLY A 16 26.89 -13.55 -4.53
CA GLY A 16 26.31 -14.77 -3.97
C GLY A 16 25.06 -15.18 -4.74
N GLN A 17 25.13 -16.30 -5.47
CA GLN A 17 24.06 -16.85 -6.32
C GLN A 17 22.74 -17.20 -5.58
N THR A 18 22.62 -16.90 -4.28
CA THR A 18 21.51 -17.32 -3.42
C THR A 18 20.58 -16.19 -2.99
N GLN A 19 20.92 -14.92 -3.24
CA GLN A 19 20.11 -13.78 -2.79
C GLN A 19 19.57 -12.98 -3.98
N THR A 20 18.25 -13.03 -4.19
CA THR A 20 17.56 -12.41 -5.33
C THR A 20 16.79 -11.14 -4.95
N GLY A 21 16.75 -10.79 -3.67
CA GLY A 21 16.06 -9.60 -3.17
C GLY A 21 15.92 -9.58 -1.65
N ALA A 22 15.09 -8.67 -1.15
CA ALA A 22 14.78 -8.56 0.27
C ALA A 22 13.30 -8.23 0.49
N LEU A 23 12.73 -8.71 1.61
CA LEU A 23 11.40 -8.36 2.06
C LEU A 23 11.51 -7.48 3.30
N LEU A 24 10.82 -6.34 3.29
CA LEU A 24 10.65 -5.51 4.48
C LEU A 24 9.24 -5.67 5.02
N LEU A 25 9.14 -6.14 6.26
CA LEU A 25 7.88 -6.22 6.99
C LEU A 25 7.77 -5.02 7.92
N ALA A 26 6.66 -4.28 7.79
CA ALA A 26 6.39 -3.09 8.57
C ALA A 26 4.91 -3.03 8.98
N VAL A 27 4.64 -2.35 10.09
CA VAL A 27 3.27 -2.07 10.54
C VAL A 27 2.87 -0.69 10.05
N CYS A 28 1.67 -0.59 9.46
CA CYS A 28 1.07 0.70 9.09
C CYS A 28 0.97 1.63 10.30
N ARG A 29 1.23 2.93 10.11
CA ARG A 29 1.32 3.95 11.19
C ARG A 29 2.49 3.74 12.16
N GLY A 30 3.43 2.87 11.81
CA GLY A 30 4.72 2.76 12.49
C GLY A 30 5.75 3.67 11.86
N LYS A 31 6.81 4.01 12.60
CA LYS A 31 7.93 4.85 12.11
C LYS A 31 8.51 4.39 10.77
N VAL A 32 8.56 3.07 10.58
CA VAL A 32 9.07 2.40 9.37
C VAL A 32 8.13 2.62 8.16
N SER A 33 6.82 2.71 8.37
CA SER A 33 5.84 2.95 7.29
C SER A 33 5.72 4.43 6.89
N GLU A 34 6.24 5.36 7.69
CA GLU A 34 6.08 6.81 7.48
C GLU A 34 7.36 7.48 6.94
N GLY A 35 8.54 7.06 7.43
CA GLY A 35 9.81 7.76 7.21
C GLY A 35 10.78 7.13 6.23
N ILE A 36 10.42 5.99 5.61
CA ILE A 36 11.35 5.25 4.73
C ILE A 36 10.90 5.38 3.28
N ASP A 37 11.87 5.74 2.47
CA ASP A 37 11.70 6.10 1.09
C ASP A 37 12.48 5.07 0.24
N PHE A 38 11.79 4.10 -0.39
CA PHE A 38 12.40 3.10 -1.30
C PHE A 38 12.39 3.55 -2.77
N LYS A 39 13.54 3.98 -3.32
CA LYS A 39 13.63 4.52 -4.69
C LYS A 39 13.75 3.41 -5.72
N ASP A 40 13.07 3.54 -6.85
CA ASP A 40 13.27 2.71 -8.04
C ASP A 40 13.22 1.20 -7.73
N ASN A 41 14.33 0.49 -7.92
CA ASN A 41 14.44 -0.96 -7.69
C ASN A 41 14.35 -1.38 -6.21
N HIS A 42 14.39 -0.45 -5.26
CA HIS A 42 14.32 -0.78 -3.83
C HIS A 42 12.92 -1.24 -3.38
N ALA A 43 11.85 -0.96 -4.15
CA ALA A 43 10.50 -1.47 -3.87
C ALA A 43 9.63 -1.61 -5.13
N ARG A 44 9.79 -2.72 -5.85
CA ARG A 44 8.96 -3.06 -7.03
C ARG A 44 7.58 -3.61 -6.70
N ALA A 45 7.32 -3.94 -5.45
CA ALA A 45 6.01 -4.36 -4.98
C ALA A 45 5.73 -3.83 -3.58
N VAL A 46 4.49 -3.38 -3.36
CA VAL A 46 3.94 -3.10 -2.03
C VAL A 46 2.74 -4.00 -1.81
N ILE A 47 2.80 -4.77 -0.72
CA ILE A 47 1.73 -5.66 -0.29
C ILE A 47 1.14 -5.09 0.99
N THR A 48 -0.15 -4.75 0.95
CA THR A 48 -0.90 -4.33 2.13
C THR A 48 -1.81 -5.47 2.56
N VAL A 49 -1.54 -6.02 3.76
CA VAL A 49 -2.37 -7.05 4.37
C VAL A 49 -3.40 -6.37 5.26
N SER A 50 -4.68 -6.55 4.94
CA SER A 50 -5.82 -5.96 5.65
C SER A 50 -5.96 -4.43 5.61
N ILE A 51 -7.04 -3.91 6.20
CA ILE A 51 -7.30 -2.47 6.36
C ILE A 51 -6.82 -1.99 7.74
N PRO A 52 -5.85 -1.04 7.85
CA PRO A 52 -5.22 -0.61 9.09
C PRO A 52 -6.08 0.41 9.86
N TYR A 53 -7.22 -0.06 10.36
CA TYR A 53 -8.11 0.73 11.21
C TYR A 53 -7.40 1.14 12.51
N PRO A 54 -7.58 2.39 13.00
CA PRO A 54 -7.18 2.75 14.35
C PRO A 54 -7.85 1.84 15.38
N ASN A 55 -7.25 1.67 16.55
CA ASN A 55 -7.89 0.88 17.61
C ASN A 55 -9.21 1.55 18.06
N ILE A 56 -10.34 0.89 17.83
CA ILE A 56 -11.66 1.42 18.20
C ILE A 56 -11.84 1.59 19.73
N LYS A 57 -11.07 0.83 20.53
CA LYS A 57 -11.08 0.91 22.00
C LYS A 57 -10.23 2.05 22.55
N ASP A 58 -9.46 2.73 21.70
CA ASP A 58 -8.67 3.89 22.11
C ASP A 58 -9.60 5.05 22.50
N LEU A 59 -9.37 5.62 23.69
CA LEU A 59 -10.17 6.72 24.24
C LEU A 59 -10.16 7.95 23.32
N ASN A 60 -9.02 8.29 22.73
CA ASN A 60 -8.91 9.44 21.82
C ASN A 60 -9.73 9.22 20.55
N ILE A 61 -9.74 8.00 20.01
CA ILE A 61 -10.57 7.64 18.86
C ILE A 61 -12.04 7.75 19.23
N LYS A 62 -12.45 7.19 20.36
CA LYS A 62 -13.84 7.27 20.84
C LYS A 62 -14.30 8.72 21.03
N LEU A 63 -13.55 9.51 21.78
CA LEU A 63 -13.85 10.92 22.04
C LEU A 63 -13.89 11.75 20.75
N LYS A 64 -12.98 11.48 19.80
CA LYS A 64 -12.95 12.19 18.53
C LYS A 64 -14.18 11.86 17.67
N LYS A 65 -14.61 10.60 17.64
CA LYS A 65 -15.85 10.20 16.95
C LYS A 65 -17.06 10.91 17.56
N GLU A 66 -17.24 10.85 18.88
CA GLU A 66 -18.34 11.51 19.59
C GLU A 66 -18.32 13.03 19.41
N TYR A 67 -17.13 13.64 19.43
CA TYR A 67 -16.97 15.07 19.17
C TYR A 67 -17.44 15.42 17.76
N ASN A 68 -17.02 14.67 16.75
CA ASN A 68 -17.44 14.89 15.37
C ASN A 68 -18.96 14.75 15.22
N ASP A 69 -19.57 13.73 15.83
CA ASP A 69 -21.02 13.50 15.79
C ASP A 69 -21.81 14.64 16.47
N LYS A 70 -21.33 15.18 17.59
CA LYS A 70 -21.94 16.34 18.28
C LYS A 70 -21.75 17.67 17.54
N ASN A 71 -20.72 17.77 16.70
CA ASN A 71 -20.31 19.02 16.05
C ASN A 71 -20.54 19.01 14.52
N GLN A 72 -21.53 18.26 14.02
CA GLN A 72 -21.90 18.23 12.60
C GLN A 72 -22.29 19.62 12.06
N HIS A 73 -22.85 20.50 12.89
CA HIS A 73 -23.16 21.89 12.54
C HIS A 73 -21.91 22.70 12.09
N ARG A 74 -20.71 22.25 12.44
CA ARG A 74 -19.43 22.83 12.00
C ARG A 74 -18.91 22.20 10.70
N GLN A 75 -19.77 21.49 9.97
CA GLN A 75 -19.44 20.79 8.72
C GLN A 75 -18.34 19.73 8.91
N LEU A 76 -18.24 19.16 10.11
CA LEU A 76 -17.33 18.04 10.37
C LEU A 76 -17.91 16.75 9.82
N LEU A 77 -17.05 15.83 9.38
CA LEU A 77 -17.48 14.49 8.97
C LEU A 77 -18.05 13.70 10.15
N PRO A 78 -19.11 12.89 9.95
CA PRO A 78 -19.58 11.93 10.95
C PRO A 78 -18.43 11.08 11.51
N GLY A 79 -18.48 10.75 12.79
CA GLY A 79 -17.40 10.06 13.51
C GLY A 79 -17.00 8.74 12.85
N ASN A 80 -17.97 7.95 12.39
CA ASN A 80 -17.71 6.70 11.68
C ASN A 80 -17.02 6.93 10.31
N GLN A 81 -17.45 7.95 9.56
CA GLN A 81 -16.83 8.28 8.28
C GLN A 81 -15.40 8.81 8.47
N TRP A 82 -15.19 9.66 9.48
CA TRP A 82 -13.85 10.13 9.86
C TRP A 82 -12.92 8.96 10.23
N TYR A 83 -13.42 7.99 11.00
CA TYR A 83 -12.68 6.80 11.42
C TYR A 83 -12.26 5.93 10.23
N GLU A 84 -13.16 5.69 9.27
CA GLU A 84 -12.82 4.95 8.04
C GLU A 84 -11.76 5.67 7.22
N ILE A 85 -11.90 7.00 7.05
CA ILE A 85 -10.92 7.81 6.33
C ILE A 85 -9.54 7.69 6.97
N GLN A 86 -9.43 7.56 8.29
CA GLN A 86 -8.13 7.33 8.92
C GLN A 86 -7.47 6.05 8.38
N ALA A 87 -8.22 4.96 8.22
CA ALA A 87 -7.67 3.70 7.76
C ALA A 87 -7.17 3.79 6.31
N PHE A 88 -7.99 4.33 5.41
CA PHE A 88 -7.62 4.48 4.00
C PHE A 88 -6.55 5.54 3.76
N ARG A 89 -6.39 6.53 4.65
CA ARG A 89 -5.22 7.43 4.62
C ARG A 89 -3.92 6.67 4.81
N ALA A 90 -3.85 5.74 5.76
CA ALA A 90 -2.66 4.93 5.99
C ALA A 90 -2.36 4.01 4.80
N ILE A 91 -3.39 3.42 4.18
CA ILE A 91 -3.22 2.64 2.94
C ILE A 91 -2.70 3.52 1.82
N ASN A 92 -3.37 4.63 1.51
CA ASN A 92 -2.97 5.52 0.43
C ASN A 92 -1.54 6.06 0.61
N GLN A 93 -1.11 6.31 1.86
CA GLN A 93 0.26 6.67 2.17
C GLN A 93 1.25 5.54 1.87
N ALA A 94 0.91 4.29 2.19
CA ALA A 94 1.75 3.13 1.88
C ALA A 94 1.83 2.88 0.36
N LEU A 95 0.72 3.00 -0.37
CA LEU A 95 0.68 2.83 -1.82
C LEU A 95 1.56 3.85 -2.56
N GLY A 96 1.56 5.11 -2.08
CA GLY A 96 2.39 6.17 -2.62
C GLY A 96 3.90 5.98 -2.43
N ARG A 97 4.35 4.94 -1.70
CA ARG A 97 5.78 4.64 -1.54
C ARG A 97 6.36 3.81 -2.67
N CYS A 98 5.51 3.09 -3.40
CA CYS A 98 5.93 2.18 -4.47
C CYS A 98 6.11 2.88 -5.83
N ILE A 99 5.44 4.02 -6.05
CA ILE A 99 5.43 4.74 -7.33
C ILE A 99 5.73 6.20 -7.06
N ARG A 100 6.89 6.68 -7.52
CA ARG A 100 7.41 8.00 -7.14
C ARG A 100 7.33 9.07 -8.20
N HIS A 101 7.41 8.66 -9.46
CA HIS A 101 7.34 9.56 -10.60
C HIS A 101 6.63 8.88 -11.77
N LYS A 102 6.29 9.67 -12.80
CA LYS A 102 5.52 9.22 -13.96
C LYS A 102 6.15 8.08 -14.79
N ASN A 103 7.44 7.83 -14.61
CA ASN A 103 8.19 6.79 -15.32
C ASN A 103 8.52 5.60 -14.39
N ASP A 104 8.05 5.63 -13.15
CA ASP A 104 8.28 4.57 -12.18
C ASP A 104 7.13 3.55 -12.24
N TRP A 105 7.44 2.32 -11.88
CA TRP A 105 6.45 1.24 -11.84
C TRP A 105 6.64 0.36 -10.62
N GLY A 106 5.51 -0.14 -10.13
CA GLY A 106 5.48 -1.11 -9.06
C GLY A 106 4.13 -1.81 -8.98
N ALA A 107 4.14 -3.04 -8.49
CA ALA A 107 2.93 -3.81 -8.23
C ALA A 107 2.34 -3.41 -6.87
N ILE A 108 1.07 -3.01 -6.88
CA ILE A 108 0.30 -2.77 -5.65
C ILE A 108 -0.62 -3.96 -5.41
N ILE A 109 -0.48 -4.61 -4.26
CA ILE A 109 -1.26 -5.79 -3.90
C ILE A 109 -2.01 -5.48 -2.60
N LEU A 110 -3.34 -5.50 -2.66
CA LEU A 110 -4.22 -5.33 -1.51
C LEU A 110 -4.83 -6.68 -1.14
N LEU A 111 -4.46 -7.23 0.02
CA LEU A 111 -4.92 -8.52 0.50
C LEU A 111 -6.00 -8.34 1.56
N ASP A 112 -7.25 -8.12 1.12
CA ASP A 112 -8.44 -8.09 1.97
C ASP A 112 -9.73 -8.22 1.14
N ASP A 113 -10.66 -9.09 1.54
CA ASP A 113 -11.95 -9.30 0.85
C ASP A 113 -12.83 -8.04 0.79
N ARG A 114 -12.62 -7.10 1.72
CA ARG A 114 -13.33 -5.82 1.71
C ARG A 114 -12.99 -4.97 0.49
N PHE A 115 -11.87 -5.23 -0.20
CA PHE A 115 -11.53 -4.65 -1.51
C PHE A 115 -12.20 -5.43 -2.64
N SER A 116 -13.52 -5.44 -2.65
CA SER A 116 -14.31 -5.99 -3.75
C SER A 116 -14.70 -4.91 -4.76
N GLU A 117 -15.16 -5.35 -5.93
CA GLU A 117 -15.58 -4.47 -7.02
C GLU A 117 -16.71 -3.53 -6.54
N GLN A 118 -16.59 -2.23 -6.85
CA GLN A 118 -17.52 -1.17 -6.43
C GLN A 118 -17.72 -0.99 -4.92
N SER A 119 -16.91 -1.67 -4.08
CA SER A 119 -16.98 -1.56 -2.62
C SER A 119 -16.65 -0.14 -2.12
N LYS A 120 -17.10 0.14 -0.90
CA LYS A 120 -16.72 1.37 -0.18
C LYS A 120 -15.21 1.47 0.02
N ALA A 121 -14.54 0.34 0.22
CA ALA A 121 -13.09 0.30 0.39
C ALA A 121 -12.36 0.70 -0.90
N THR A 122 -12.77 0.15 -2.05
CA THR A 122 -12.25 0.51 -3.37
C THR A 122 -12.46 1.99 -3.67
N LYS A 123 -13.64 2.54 -3.34
CA LYS A 123 -13.94 3.98 -3.49
C LYS A 123 -13.10 4.89 -2.58
N SER A 124 -12.50 4.34 -1.53
CA SER A 124 -11.64 5.07 -0.59
C SER A 124 -10.16 5.05 -0.97
N ILE A 125 -9.79 4.27 -2.00
CA ILE A 125 -8.46 4.31 -2.62
C ILE A 125 -8.33 5.54 -3.51
N SER A 126 -7.12 6.10 -3.57
CA SER A 126 -6.80 7.26 -4.41
C SER A 126 -7.13 6.98 -5.88
N LYS A 127 -7.75 7.94 -6.57
CA LYS A 127 -8.25 7.78 -7.95
C LYS A 127 -7.20 7.27 -8.94
N TRP A 128 -5.94 7.69 -8.77
CA TRP A 128 -4.85 7.28 -9.65
C TRP A 128 -4.56 5.76 -9.55
N ALA A 129 -4.66 5.19 -8.35
CA ALA A 129 -4.46 3.76 -8.10
C ALA A 129 -5.73 2.97 -8.41
N ALA A 130 -6.90 3.51 -8.03
CA ALA A 130 -8.19 2.86 -8.23
C ALA A 130 -8.52 2.62 -9.71
N LYS A 131 -8.01 3.45 -10.65
CA LYS A 131 -8.26 3.31 -12.09
C LYS A 131 -7.79 1.96 -12.66
N ASN A 132 -6.72 1.39 -12.10
CA ASN A 132 -6.11 0.14 -12.56
C ASN A 132 -6.31 -1.00 -11.55
N LEU A 133 -7.23 -0.84 -10.59
CA LEU A 133 -7.48 -1.87 -9.59
C LEU A 133 -8.28 -3.02 -10.21
N THR A 134 -7.76 -4.23 -10.08
CA THR A 134 -8.45 -5.46 -10.49
C THR A 134 -8.63 -6.35 -9.28
N CYS A 135 -9.82 -6.94 -9.13
CA CYS A 135 -10.14 -7.86 -8.05
C CYS A 135 -10.08 -9.29 -8.59
N TYR A 136 -9.48 -10.19 -7.82
CA TYR A 136 -9.33 -11.59 -8.19
C TYR A 136 -9.90 -12.49 -7.09
N SER A 137 -10.66 -13.51 -7.49
CA SER A 137 -11.24 -14.49 -6.56
C SER A 137 -10.31 -15.67 -6.30
N TYR A 138 -9.38 -15.95 -7.21
CA TYR A 138 -8.47 -17.09 -7.13
C TYR A 138 -7.02 -16.65 -7.22
N TRP A 139 -6.16 -17.32 -6.44
CA TRP A 139 -4.71 -17.04 -6.43
C TRP A 139 -4.05 -17.25 -7.80
N ILE A 140 -4.52 -18.24 -8.56
CA ILE A 140 -3.93 -18.58 -9.86
C ILE A 140 -4.01 -17.40 -10.85
N ASP A 141 -5.12 -16.66 -10.84
CA ASP A 141 -5.33 -15.48 -11.68
C ASP A 141 -4.41 -14.33 -11.26
N VAL A 142 -4.16 -14.19 -9.95
CA VAL A 142 -3.23 -13.20 -9.40
C VAL A 142 -1.81 -13.50 -9.83
N GLU A 143 -1.38 -14.76 -9.74
CA GLU A 143 -0.04 -15.21 -10.10
C GLU A 143 0.24 -15.01 -11.58
N GLU A 144 -0.71 -15.37 -12.45
CA GLU A 144 -0.61 -15.15 -13.90
C GLU A 144 -0.54 -13.64 -14.22
N SER A 145 -1.46 -12.85 -13.67
CA SER A 145 -1.52 -11.41 -13.88
C SER A 145 -0.25 -10.70 -13.43
N LEU A 146 0.26 -11.04 -12.24
CA LEU A 146 1.49 -10.46 -11.69
C LEU A 146 2.71 -10.84 -12.53
N THR A 147 2.81 -12.11 -12.96
CA THR A 147 3.89 -12.58 -13.83
C THR A 147 3.92 -11.82 -15.15
N ASN A 148 2.75 -11.64 -15.78
CA ASN A 148 2.61 -10.91 -17.04
C ASN A 148 2.92 -9.41 -16.86
N PHE A 149 2.46 -8.82 -15.76
CA PHE A 149 2.76 -7.43 -15.40
C PHE A 149 4.27 -7.20 -15.28
N VAL A 150 4.97 -8.02 -14.47
CA VAL A 150 6.41 -7.88 -14.25
C VAL A 150 7.18 -8.05 -15.56
N LYS A 151 6.87 -9.08 -16.37
CA LYS A 151 7.50 -9.27 -17.69
C LYS A 151 7.34 -8.04 -18.58
N ARG A 152 6.13 -7.48 -18.67
CA ARG A 152 5.84 -6.29 -19.48
C ARG A 152 6.63 -5.06 -19.00
N MET A 153 6.64 -4.80 -17.70
CA MET A 153 7.31 -3.61 -17.16
C MET A 153 8.84 -3.71 -17.25
N THR A 154 9.41 -4.90 -17.06
CA THR A 154 10.86 -5.11 -17.24
C THR A 154 11.27 -4.95 -18.70
N SER A 155 10.51 -5.47 -19.67
CA SER A 155 10.82 -5.29 -21.09
C SER A 155 10.79 -3.83 -21.53
N ASN A 156 9.81 -3.05 -21.05
CA ASN A 156 9.72 -1.62 -21.36
C ASN A 156 10.88 -0.82 -20.73
N SER A 157 11.38 -1.25 -19.57
CA SER A 157 12.50 -0.56 -18.90
C SER A 157 13.86 -0.80 -19.59
N ASN A 158 13.98 -1.85 -20.41
CA ASN A 158 15.21 -2.19 -21.15
C ASN A 158 15.22 -1.65 -22.59
N ALA A 159 14.13 -1.03 -23.03
CA ALA A 159 13.97 -0.48 -24.38
C ALA A 159 14.25 1.03 -24.47
N ASP A 160 14.40 1.69 -23.32
CA ASP A 160 14.83 3.10 -23.15
C ASP A 160 16.32 3.15 -22.74
#